data_AF-A0A6I7PL66-F1
#
_entry.id   AF-A0A6I7PL66-F1
#
_cell.length_a   1.000
_cell.length_b   1.000
_cell.length_c   1.000
_cell.angle_alpha   90.00
_cell.angle_beta   90.00
_cell.angle_gamma   90.00
#
_symmetry.space_group_name_H-M   'P 1'
#
loop_
_entity.id
_entity.type
_entity.pdbx_description
1 polymer ?
#
loop_
_entity_poly.entity_id
_entity_poly.type
_entity_poly.pdbx_seq_one_letter_code
_entity_poly.pdbx_strand_id
1 'polypeptide(L)'
;MERRCSVNSEDDFRDMVGCMLRHTLRLAEHVIGLAPRHPGRTSLGMLLQEIGRLEELVDAYGARTNQYWLPFRRGVAAVKLFSDVHYKLLHLKYSISLYALMRVEQDIDPATDRAVKASGRLLTTVLTGFVELARGYGLYSDFAPYEPRCVESEEVTWRLPNDLRRAAVHRKPDETVVSLATAFLNEVEGSDFRSVYAALRDRGFCDCVPAVACEKDFRRFEDVFHNQQALYDSYIGGTDLEQADEKLAFLRGHATIVYHLLEVITGLTHHYERHMIGADDSYRAAFGDMHDDMAWIVVSYAMEFAMLYATSAQDLCRELIRKYTQTGTVVLPAPAYRGFHVRPSTLIARIVRHYGSEVTLELEGERCDASAPLEIIRVNERINAIKRRAIGRALVEMTDPDGHKGDFPGAFQEILMALLRQKKLVIYSQEMNLEDIQVADGETLGEYARRAVAQLLAEGAIDIRADIGVTFHGDKRALDDLKLLADCGYGEDQFGNNIPLPPELGYLRR
;
A
#
# COMPACT_ATOMS: atom_id res chain seq x y z
N MET A 1 -30.14 28.06 40.53
CA MET A 1 -28.82 27.66 41.05
C MET A 1 -28.13 26.86 39.98
N GLU A 2 -26.99 27.32 39.52
CA GLU A 2 -26.10 26.51 38.68
C GLU A 2 -25.60 25.34 39.53
N ARG A 3 -25.88 24.10 39.13
CA ARG A 3 -25.15 22.96 39.67
C ARG A 3 -23.78 22.99 39.01
N ARG A 4 -22.74 23.39 39.75
CA ARG A 4 -21.36 23.12 39.33
C ARG A 4 -21.18 21.60 39.26
N CYS A 5 -21.13 21.05 38.05
CA CYS A 5 -20.77 19.65 37.80
C CYS A 5 -19.25 19.44 37.97
N SER A 6 -18.70 19.88 39.10
CA SER A 6 -17.33 19.58 39.49
C SER A 6 -17.28 18.15 40.01
N VAL A 7 -16.74 17.24 39.20
CA VAL A 7 -16.40 15.88 39.61
C VAL A 7 -15.11 15.93 40.41
N ASN A 8 -15.10 15.39 41.62
CA ASN A 8 -13.92 15.34 42.50
C ASN A 8 -13.60 13.91 42.97
N SER A 9 -14.50 12.96 42.72
CA SER A 9 -14.46 11.57 43.15
C SER A 9 -15.05 10.63 42.09
N GLU A 10 -14.87 9.32 42.28
CA GLU A 10 -15.45 8.31 41.40
C GLU A 10 -16.99 8.22 41.50
N ASP A 11 -17.57 8.58 42.64
CA ASP A 11 -19.03 8.64 42.80
C ASP A 11 -19.63 9.88 42.12
N ASP A 12 -18.97 11.05 42.17
CA ASP A 12 -19.39 12.21 41.36
C ASP A 12 -19.33 11.88 39.86
N PHE A 13 -18.30 11.13 39.44
CA PHE A 13 -18.15 10.66 38.06
C PHE A 13 -19.28 9.71 37.67
N ARG A 14 -19.67 8.79 38.57
CA ARG A 14 -20.78 7.85 38.38
C ARG A 14 -22.11 8.57 38.17
N ASP A 15 -22.42 9.55 39.00
CA ASP A 15 -23.65 10.36 38.88
C ASP A 15 -23.68 11.18 37.58
N MET A 16 -22.54 11.75 37.17
CA MET A 16 -22.43 12.46 35.89
C MET A 16 -22.59 11.52 34.68
N VAL A 17 -22.01 10.32 34.72
CA VAL A 17 -22.15 9.29 33.66
C VAL A 17 -23.60 8.80 33.57
N GLY A 18 -24.23 8.44 34.69
CA GLY A 18 -25.66 8.08 34.75
C GLY A 18 -26.57 9.20 34.26
N CYS A 19 -26.20 10.46 34.54
CA CYS A 19 -26.91 11.63 34.04
C CYS A 19 -26.89 11.75 32.51
N MET A 20 -25.74 11.50 31.87
CA MET A 20 -25.53 11.57 30.42
C MET A 20 -26.09 10.35 29.68
N LEU A 21 -26.01 9.16 30.28
CA LEU A 21 -26.54 7.90 29.73
C LEU A 21 -28.03 7.96 29.35
N ARG A 22 -28.82 8.83 29.98
CA ARG A 22 -30.28 8.88 29.84
C ARG A 22 -30.79 8.95 28.41
N HIS A 23 -30.12 9.72 27.53
CA HIS A 23 -30.54 9.83 26.14
C HIS A 23 -30.11 8.62 25.33
N THR A 24 -28.86 8.18 25.51
CA THR A 24 -28.30 6.97 24.89
C THR A 24 -29.13 5.73 25.19
N LEU A 25 -29.55 5.52 26.45
CA LEU A 25 -30.35 4.35 26.84
C LEU A 25 -31.78 4.38 26.30
N ARG A 26 -32.42 5.55 26.19
CA ARG A 26 -33.74 5.67 25.52
C ARG A 26 -33.64 5.41 24.01
N LEU A 27 -32.56 5.86 23.37
CA LEU A 27 -32.28 5.55 21.97
C LEU A 27 -31.96 4.05 21.79
N ALA A 28 -31.26 3.43 22.74
CA ALA A 28 -31.03 1.99 22.78
C ALA A 28 -32.34 1.20 22.87
N GLU A 29 -33.21 1.50 23.84
CA GLU A 29 -34.50 0.83 23.99
C GLU A 29 -35.42 1.06 22.78
N HIS A 30 -35.39 2.25 22.17
CA HIS A 30 -36.09 2.49 20.91
C HIS A 30 -35.58 1.61 19.77
N VAL A 31 -34.25 1.49 19.59
CA VAL A 31 -33.66 0.66 18.53
C VAL A 31 -33.90 -0.83 18.76
N ILE A 32 -33.76 -1.31 20.00
CA ILE A 32 -34.12 -2.70 20.38
C ILE A 32 -35.61 -2.96 20.07
N GLY A 33 -36.50 -2.03 20.42
CA GLY A 33 -37.94 -2.10 20.17
C GLY A 33 -38.37 -2.04 18.70
N LEU A 34 -37.44 -1.81 17.74
CA LEU A 34 -37.74 -1.91 16.31
C LEU A 34 -37.64 -3.34 15.77
N ALA A 35 -36.94 -4.25 16.46
CA ALA A 35 -36.71 -5.61 15.98
C ALA A 35 -38.04 -6.35 15.67
N PRO A 36 -38.16 -7.09 14.55
CA PRO A 36 -37.10 -7.47 13.59
C PRO A 36 -36.85 -6.44 12.46
N ARG A 37 -37.41 -5.23 12.53
CA ARG A 37 -37.07 -4.13 11.61
C ARG A 37 -35.76 -3.47 12.04
N HIS A 38 -35.11 -2.76 11.12
CA HIS A 38 -33.84 -2.09 11.35
C HIS A 38 -34.03 -0.58 11.55
N PRO A 39 -33.21 0.07 12.40
CA PRO A 39 -33.25 1.52 12.59
C PRO A 39 -32.84 2.27 11.32
N GLY A 40 -33.35 3.50 11.16
CA GLY A 40 -32.96 4.38 10.06
C GLY A 40 -31.67 5.15 10.36
N ARG A 41 -31.02 5.69 9.30
CA ARG A 41 -29.81 6.54 9.44
C ARG A 41 -30.03 7.74 10.39
N THR A 42 -31.25 8.24 10.54
CA THR A 42 -31.58 9.33 11.49
C THR A 42 -31.44 8.89 12.95
N SER A 43 -32.09 7.80 13.36
CA SER A 43 -32.00 7.29 14.74
C SER A 43 -30.60 6.77 15.06
N LEU A 44 -29.91 6.18 14.09
CA LEU A 44 -28.50 5.80 14.22
C LEU A 44 -27.58 7.02 14.35
N GLY A 45 -27.80 8.10 13.59
CA GLY A 45 -27.02 9.34 13.70
C GLY A 45 -27.18 10.00 15.08
N MET A 46 -28.40 9.99 15.63
CA MET A 46 -28.65 10.44 17.01
C MET A 46 -27.95 9.55 18.04
N LEU A 47 -28.07 8.22 17.89
CA LEU A 47 -27.40 7.26 18.77
C LEU A 47 -25.88 7.41 18.72
N LEU A 48 -25.30 7.57 17.52
CA LEU A 48 -23.87 7.83 17.28
C LEU A 48 -23.40 9.13 17.93
N GLN A 49 -24.19 10.20 17.86
CA GLN A 49 -23.86 11.48 18.50
C GLN A 49 -23.90 11.37 20.03
N GLU A 50 -24.88 10.69 20.60
CA GLU A 50 -25.01 10.54 22.06
C GLU A 50 -24.01 9.53 22.64
N ILE A 51 -23.78 8.39 21.98
CA ILE A 51 -22.75 7.43 22.39
C ILE A 51 -21.34 7.98 22.16
N GLY A 52 -21.11 8.78 21.12
CA GLY A 52 -19.84 9.46 20.87
C GLY A 52 -19.50 10.46 21.97
N ARG A 53 -20.46 11.32 22.34
CA ARG A 53 -20.32 12.24 23.49
C ARG A 53 -20.12 11.52 24.83
N LEU A 54 -20.81 10.39 25.03
CA LEU A 54 -20.61 9.57 26.23
C LEU A 54 -19.20 8.95 26.24
N GLU A 55 -18.72 8.46 25.09
CA GLU A 55 -17.36 7.92 24.92
C GLU A 55 -16.29 8.98 25.20
N GLU A 56 -16.43 10.15 24.58
CA GLU A 56 -15.55 11.32 24.79
C GLU A 56 -15.52 11.74 26.25
N LEU A 57 -16.68 11.79 26.93
CA LEU A 57 -16.75 12.11 28.35
C LEU A 57 -16.03 11.07 29.21
N VAL A 58 -16.33 9.77 29.05
CA VAL A 58 -15.69 8.75 29.89
C VAL A 58 -14.19 8.63 29.59
N ASP A 59 -13.73 8.86 28.35
CA ASP A 59 -12.31 8.87 28.00
C ASP A 59 -11.59 10.15 28.44
N ALA A 60 -12.26 11.30 28.43
CA ALA A 60 -11.75 12.52 29.05
C ALA A 60 -11.56 12.33 30.56
N TYR A 61 -12.46 11.61 31.21
CA TYR A 61 -12.34 11.19 32.61
C TYR A 61 -11.47 9.93 32.81
N GLY A 62 -10.86 9.34 31.79
CA GLY A 62 -9.86 8.27 31.91
C GLY A 62 -10.38 6.82 32.00
N ALA A 63 -11.63 6.55 31.61
CA ALA A 63 -12.21 5.20 31.64
C ALA A 63 -11.51 4.22 30.67
N ARG A 64 -10.94 4.70 29.55
CA ARG A 64 -10.11 3.91 28.62
C ARG A 64 -8.88 3.25 29.26
N THR A 65 -8.46 3.80 30.39
CA THR A 65 -7.17 3.57 31.07
C THR A 65 -7.38 3.23 32.56
N ASN A 66 -8.63 2.94 32.95
CA ASN A 66 -9.03 2.53 34.29
C ASN A 66 -9.65 1.12 34.27
N GLN A 67 -9.14 0.21 35.09
CA GLN A 67 -9.50 -1.20 35.04
C GLN A 67 -10.96 -1.50 35.44
N TYR A 68 -11.57 -0.74 36.36
CA TYR A 68 -12.94 -1.01 36.84
C TYR A 68 -14.00 -0.51 35.86
N TRP A 69 -13.79 0.66 35.25
CA TRP A 69 -14.69 1.23 34.25
C TRP A 69 -14.50 0.64 32.84
N LEU A 70 -13.42 -0.12 32.61
CA LEU A 70 -13.09 -0.70 31.31
C LEU A 70 -14.22 -1.54 30.68
N PRO A 71 -14.97 -2.42 31.38
CA PRO A 71 -16.03 -3.22 30.76
C PRO A 71 -17.20 -2.35 30.27
N PHE A 72 -17.65 -1.39 31.08
CA PHE A 72 -18.66 -0.40 30.65
C PHE A 72 -18.15 0.43 29.46
N ARG A 73 -16.90 0.89 29.51
CA ARG A 73 -16.24 1.61 28.41
C ARG A 73 -16.14 0.78 27.12
N ARG A 74 -15.90 -0.54 27.21
CA ARG A 74 -15.94 -1.48 26.07
C ARG A 74 -17.36 -1.59 25.51
N GLY A 75 -18.38 -1.63 26.37
CA GLY A 75 -19.79 -1.54 25.95
C GLY A 75 -20.09 -0.25 25.17
N VAL A 76 -19.60 0.90 25.64
CA VAL A 76 -19.72 2.18 24.92
C VAL A 76 -19.03 2.15 23.55
N ALA A 77 -17.81 1.59 23.45
CA ALA A 77 -17.11 1.38 22.18
C ALA A 77 -17.92 0.49 21.23
N ALA A 78 -18.44 -0.64 21.72
CA ALA A 78 -19.22 -1.57 20.93
C ALA A 78 -20.49 -0.90 20.38
N VAL A 79 -21.29 -0.24 21.23
CA VAL A 79 -22.50 0.47 20.77
C VAL A 79 -22.18 1.51 19.70
N LYS A 80 -21.10 2.30 19.87
CA LYS A 80 -20.64 3.26 18.86
C LYS A 80 -20.30 2.56 17.55
N LEU A 81 -19.44 1.55 17.60
CA LEU A 81 -18.96 0.82 16.42
C LEU A 81 -20.09 0.13 15.67
N PHE A 82 -20.95 -0.65 16.32
CA PHE A 82 -22.00 -1.38 15.61
C PHE A 82 -23.10 -0.44 15.09
N SER A 83 -23.29 0.74 15.71
CA SER A 83 -24.11 1.80 15.14
C SER A 83 -23.47 2.40 13.89
N ASP A 84 -22.15 2.59 13.86
CA ASP A 84 -21.39 3.12 12.74
C ASP A 84 -21.32 2.13 11.56
N VAL A 85 -20.98 0.86 11.82
CA VAL A 85 -21.02 -0.23 10.84
C VAL A 85 -22.41 -0.37 10.23
N HIS A 86 -23.48 -0.35 11.04
CA HIS A 86 -24.84 -0.43 10.52
C HIS A 86 -25.25 0.85 9.74
N TYR A 87 -24.80 2.03 10.18
CA TYR A 87 -24.99 3.30 9.44
C TYR A 87 -24.28 3.30 8.08
N LYS A 88 -23.05 2.75 8.00
CA LYS A 88 -22.27 2.57 6.77
C LYS A 88 -22.89 1.53 5.84
N LEU A 89 -23.41 0.42 6.36
CA LEU A 89 -24.13 -0.57 5.56
C LEU A 89 -25.46 -0.01 5.00
N LEU A 90 -26.16 0.85 5.76
CA LEU A 90 -27.29 1.62 5.23
C LEU A 90 -26.85 2.71 4.24
N HIS A 91 -25.67 3.29 4.38
CA HIS A 91 -25.12 4.20 3.38
C HIS A 91 -24.87 3.48 2.05
N LEU A 92 -24.17 2.35 2.07
CA LEU A 92 -23.98 1.51 0.88
C LEU A 92 -25.33 1.15 0.24
N LYS A 93 -26.27 0.61 1.03
CA LYS A 93 -27.63 0.24 0.56
C LYS A 93 -28.38 1.37 -0.16
N TYR A 94 -28.22 2.62 0.25
CA TYR A 94 -28.96 3.76 -0.30
C TYR A 94 -28.12 4.66 -1.23
N SER A 95 -26.86 4.30 -1.51
CA SER A 95 -25.95 5.15 -2.30
C SER A 95 -25.16 4.40 -3.37
N ILE A 96 -25.10 3.07 -3.33
CA ILE A 96 -24.37 2.27 -4.32
C ILE A 96 -24.86 2.50 -5.77
N SER A 97 -26.17 2.65 -5.96
CA SER A 97 -26.78 2.95 -7.26
C SER A 97 -26.56 4.40 -7.74
N LEU A 98 -25.91 5.24 -6.93
CA LEU A 98 -25.46 6.59 -7.28
C LEU A 98 -23.96 6.63 -7.65
N TYR A 99 -23.23 5.53 -7.47
CA TYR A 99 -21.81 5.44 -7.78
C TYR A 99 -21.61 4.96 -9.22
N ALA A 100 -20.66 5.57 -9.94
CA ALA A 100 -20.21 5.09 -11.23
C ALA A 100 -19.37 3.82 -11.03
N LEU A 101 -19.99 2.65 -11.18
CA LEU A 101 -19.39 1.34 -10.93
C LEU A 101 -19.39 0.47 -12.19
N MET A 102 -18.33 -0.32 -12.35
CA MET A 102 -18.28 -1.42 -13.32
C MET A 102 -19.19 -2.56 -12.85
N ARG A 103 -19.69 -3.35 -13.79
CA ARG A 103 -20.46 -4.56 -13.46
C ARG A 103 -19.53 -5.64 -12.93
N VAL A 104 -19.91 -6.22 -11.79
CA VAL A 104 -19.27 -7.40 -11.18
C VAL A 104 -20.19 -8.62 -11.33
N GLU A 105 -19.65 -9.83 -11.14
CA GLU A 105 -20.39 -11.08 -11.38
C GLU A 105 -21.47 -11.38 -10.33
N GLN A 106 -21.29 -10.90 -9.10
CA GLN A 106 -22.19 -11.14 -7.98
C GLN A 106 -23.15 -9.96 -7.78
N ASP A 107 -24.41 -10.26 -7.46
CA ASP A 107 -25.42 -9.24 -7.16
C ASP A 107 -25.24 -8.71 -5.73
N ILE A 108 -24.82 -7.45 -5.63
CA ILE A 108 -24.55 -6.78 -4.36
C ILE A 108 -25.82 -6.37 -3.62
N ASP A 109 -26.93 -6.06 -4.30
CA ASP A 109 -28.16 -5.59 -3.64
C ASP A 109 -28.71 -6.60 -2.61
N PRO A 110 -28.95 -7.89 -2.93
CA PRO A 110 -29.41 -8.87 -1.95
C PRO A 110 -28.35 -9.21 -0.89
N ALA A 111 -27.05 -9.08 -1.23
CA ALA A 111 -25.97 -9.31 -0.29
C ALA A 111 -25.86 -8.17 0.75
N THR A 112 -25.96 -6.91 0.32
CA THR A 112 -26.07 -5.73 1.18
C THR A 112 -27.35 -5.81 2.02
N ASP A 113 -28.47 -6.27 1.46
CA ASP A 113 -29.71 -6.45 2.19
C ASP A 113 -29.58 -7.53 3.30
N ARG A 114 -28.74 -8.55 3.10
CA ARG A 114 -28.35 -9.52 4.13
C ARG A 114 -27.37 -8.93 5.15
N ALA A 115 -26.40 -8.12 4.73
CA ALA A 115 -25.45 -7.45 5.62
C ALA A 115 -26.12 -6.42 6.54
N VAL A 116 -27.11 -5.67 6.05
CA VAL A 116 -27.98 -4.80 6.86
C VAL A 116 -28.78 -5.63 7.89
N LYS A 117 -29.28 -6.81 7.52
CA LYS A 117 -29.99 -7.71 8.45
C LYS A 117 -29.09 -8.30 9.54
N ALA A 118 -27.86 -8.70 9.18
CA ALA A 118 -26.87 -9.22 10.11
C ALA A 118 -26.36 -8.14 11.07
N SER A 119 -25.93 -6.99 10.56
CA SER A 119 -25.50 -5.85 11.40
C SER A 119 -26.62 -5.31 12.29
N GLY A 120 -27.88 -5.37 11.85
CA GLY A 120 -29.03 -5.07 12.69
C GLY A 120 -29.20 -6.01 13.88
N ARG A 121 -28.87 -7.31 13.74
CA ARG A 121 -28.82 -8.26 14.86
C ARG A 121 -27.66 -7.93 15.80
N LEU A 122 -26.44 -7.78 15.27
CA LEU A 122 -25.25 -7.40 16.06
C LEU A 122 -25.50 -6.16 16.91
N LEU A 123 -26.06 -5.09 16.32
CA LEU A 123 -26.42 -3.87 17.03
C LEU A 123 -27.46 -4.12 18.13
N THR A 124 -28.47 -4.97 17.88
CA THR A 124 -29.51 -5.30 18.88
C THR A 124 -28.91 -6.07 20.06
N THR A 125 -28.07 -7.07 19.82
CA THR A 125 -27.35 -7.82 20.86
C THR A 125 -26.50 -6.90 21.72
N VAL A 126 -25.71 -6.02 21.08
CA VAL A 126 -24.79 -5.11 21.77
C VAL A 126 -25.54 -4.05 22.58
N LEU A 127 -26.62 -3.47 22.04
CA LEU A 127 -27.46 -2.54 22.79
C LEU A 127 -28.13 -3.21 23.99
N THR A 128 -28.55 -4.48 23.87
CA THR A 128 -29.17 -5.24 24.97
C THR A 128 -28.16 -5.45 26.10
N GLY A 129 -26.99 -6.02 25.81
CA GLY A 129 -25.93 -6.20 26.81
C GLY A 129 -25.40 -4.88 27.39
N PHE A 130 -25.40 -3.79 26.62
CA PHE A 130 -25.05 -2.45 27.11
C PHE A 130 -26.08 -1.89 28.12
N VAL A 131 -27.38 -2.05 27.85
CA VAL A 131 -28.46 -1.68 28.78
C VAL A 131 -28.37 -2.51 30.07
N GLU A 132 -28.07 -3.81 29.96
CA GLU A 132 -27.87 -4.70 31.11
C GLU A 132 -26.64 -4.33 31.94
N LEU A 133 -25.50 -4.01 31.30
CA LEU A 133 -24.31 -3.48 31.99
C LEU A 133 -24.62 -2.16 32.71
N ALA A 134 -25.31 -1.21 32.06
CA ALA A 134 -25.68 0.06 32.68
C ALA A 134 -26.59 -0.12 33.91
N ARG A 135 -27.50 -1.11 33.88
CA ARG A 135 -28.30 -1.53 35.04
C ARG A 135 -27.44 -2.18 36.13
N GLY A 136 -26.53 -3.08 35.76
CA GLY A 136 -25.63 -3.78 36.70
C GLY A 136 -24.68 -2.85 37.48
N TYR A 137 -24.21 -1.76 36.85
CA TYR A 137 -23.41 -0.72 37.52
C TYR A 137 -24.25 0.33 38.28
N GLY A 138 -25.58 0.22 38.31
CA GLY A 138 -26.48 1.18 38.97
C GLY A 138 -26.58 2.54 38.26
N LEU A 139 -26.16 2.63 36.99
CA LEU A 139 -26.17 3.86 36.19
C LEU A 139 -27.54 4.19 35.59
N TYR A 140 -28.50 3.27 35.72
CA TYR A 140 -29.87 3.37 35.23
C TYR A 140 -30.88 3.19 36.37
N SER A 141 -31.86 4.09 36.42
CA SER A 141 -33.14 3.95 37.13
C SER A 141 -34.22 4.63 36.28
N ASP A 142 -35.48 4.21 36.37
CA ASP A 142 -36.48 4.54 35.35
C ASP A 142 -36.74 6.06 35.20
N PHE A 143 -36.67 6.56 33.95
CA PHE A 143 -36.79 7.99 33.65
C PHE A 143 -37.96 8.31 32.70
N ALA A 144 -38.66 9.41 33.00
CA ALA A 144 -39.73 10.00 32.18
C ALA A 144 -39.24 10.53 30.80
N PRO A 145 -40.13 10.99 29.90
CA PRO A 145 -39.79 11.40 28.51
C PRO A 145 -38.73 12.51 28.31
N TYR A 146 -38.55 12.92 27.04
CA TYR A 146 -37.43 13.77 26.58
C TYR A 146 -37.42 15.19 27.17
N GLU A 147 -36.28 15.59 27.74
CA GLU A 147 -35.94 16.96 28.16
C GLU A 147 -34.45 17.24 27.89
N PRO A 148 -34.06 18.39 27.31
CA PRO A 148 -32.67 18.82 27.18
C PRO A 148 -32.26 19.80 28.31
N ARG A 149 -31.01 19.89 28.78
CA ARG A 149 -29.94 18.90 29.00
C ARG A 149 -29.35 19.23 30.38
N CYS A 150 -28.75 18.26 31.09
CA CYS A 150 -28.31 18.48 32.48
C CYS A 150 -26.85 18.91 32.68
N VAL A 151 -26.01 18.93 31.64
CA VAL A 151 -24.60 19.36 31.71
C VAL A 151 -24.24 20.12 30.44
N GLU A 152 -23.66 21.32 30.62
CA GLU A 152 -23.13 22.17 29.53
C GLU A 152 -21.65 22.54 29.73
N SER A 153 -21.03 22.16 30.85
CA SER A 153 -19.60 22.36 31.08
C SER A 153 -18.81 21.11 30.72
N GLU A 154 -17.79 21.28 29.88
CA GLU A 154 -16.81 20.26 29.49
C GLU A 154 -15.53 20.34 30.36
N GLU A 155 -15.55 21.11 31.46
CA GLU A 155 -14.42 21.26 32.37
C GLU A 155 -14.14 19.97 33.15
N VAL A 156 -13.05 19.29 32.79
CA VAL A 156 -12.60 18.04 33.43
C VAL A 156 -11.85 18.35 34.73
N THR A 157 -12.59 18.49 35.84
CA THR A 157 -12.03 18.85 37.16
C THR A 157 -11.26 17.72 37.85
N TRP A 158 -11.45 16.47 37.42
CA TRP A 158 -10.79 15.27 37.94
C TRP A 158 -10.65 14.22 36.83
N ARG A 159 -9.76 13.23 36.99
CA ARG A 159 -9.61 12.10 36.06
C ARG A 159 -9.24 10.81 36.78
N LEU A 160 -9.73 9.70 36.27
CA LEU A 160 -9.14 8.37 36.45
C LEU A 160 -7.72 8.33 35.81
N PRO A 161 -6.81 7.45 36.25
CA PRO A 161 -5.44 7.35 35.72
C PRO A 161 -5.36 7.13 34.19
N ASN A 162 -4.29 7.61 33.53
CA ASN A 162 -4.15 7.68 32.06
C ASN A 162 -2.74 7.32 31.55
N ASP A 163 -2.62 6.67 30.38
CA ASP A 163 -1.40 6.01 29.89
C ASP A 163 -1.02 6.08 28.35
N LEU A 164 -1.69 6.81 27.42
CA LEU A 164 -1.38 6.77 25.93
C LEU A 164 -1.47 8.10 25.07
N ARG A 165 -0.88 8.21 23.83
CA ARG A 165 -0.73 9.47 22.98
C ARG A 165 -0.46 9.41 21.40
N ARG A 166 -0.94 10.44 20.61
CA ARG A 166 -0.44 11.15 19.32
C ARG A 166 -0.77 10.75 17.80
N ALA A 167 -0.62 11.69 16.81
CA ALA A 167 -0.93 11.69 15.29
C ALA A 167 -0.13 12.83 14.48
N ALA A 168 -0.22 13.31 13.17
CA ALA A 168 -1.03 13.26 11.88
C ALA A 168 -0.31 13.99 10.61
N VAL A 169 -0.96 14.31 9.43
CA VAL A 169 -0.67 15.34 8.28
C VAL A 169 -0.69 14.89 6.73
N HIS A 170 -0.87 15.77 5.68
CA HIS A 170 -1.25 15.50 4.21
C HIS A 170 -0.55 16.31 2.99
N ARG A 171 -0.99 16.12 1.69
CA ARG A 171 -0.34 16.52 0.35
C ARG A 171 -1.24 17.11 -0.83
N LYS A 172 -0.93 16.93 -2.18
CA LYS A 172 -1.15 17.82 -3.42
C LYS A 172 -1.97 17.25 -4.67
N PRO A 173 -2.12 17.92 -5.89
CA PRO A 173 -3.26 17.74 -6.87
C PRO A 173 -3.28 16.93 -8.20
N ASP A 174 -2.32 17.01 -9.14
CA ASP A 174 -2.55 16.64 -10.57
C ASP A 174 -1.67 15.48 -11.05
N GLU A 175 -0.42 15.48 -10.57
CA GLU A 175 0.37 14.28 -10.25
C GLU A 175 -0.52 13.16 -9.66
N THR A 176 -1.53 13.57 -8.89
CA THR A 176 -2.51 12.74 -8.20
C THR A 176 -3.38 11.92 -9.13
N VAL A 177 -3.84 12.37 -10.31
CA VAL A 177 -4.65 11.52 -11.21
C VAL A 177 -3.92 10.21 -11.52
N VAL A 178 -2.64 10.35 -11.89
CA VAL A 178 -1.78 9.23 -12.25
C VAL A 178 -1.29 8.50 -10.99
N SER A 179 -1.03 9.21 -9.88
CA SER A 179 -0.69 8.60 -8.59
C SER A 179 -1.83 7.80 -7.97
N LEU A 180 -3.09 8.18 -8.19
CA LEU A 180 -4.28 7.47 -7.73
C LEU A 180 -4.41 6.15 -8.48
N ALA A 181 -4.43 6.19 -9.82
CA ALA A 181 -4.52 4.99 -10.65
C ALA A 181 -3.31 4.06 -10.43
N THR A 182 -2.10 4.61 -10.29
CA THR A 182 -0.90 3.82 -9.92
C THR A 182 -1.02 3.23 -8.51
N ALA A 183 -1.47 3.98 -7.49
CA ALA A 183 -1.65 3.44 -6.13
C ALA A 183 -2.74 2.37 -6.05
N PHE A 184 -3.85 2.57 -6.77
CA PHE A 184 -4.95 1.61 -6.90
C PHE A 184 -4.42 0.29 -7.47
N LEU A 185 -3.70 0.32 -8.59
CA LEU A 185 -3.09 -0.88 -9.16
C LEU A 185 -2.08 -1.55 -8.24
N ASN A 186 -1.21 -0.78 -7.56
CA ASN A 186 -0.19 -1.37 -6.69
C ASN A 186 -0.78 -2.10 -5.48
N GLU A 187 -1.89 -1.63 -4.90
CA GLU A 187 -2.55 -2.36 -3.81
C GLU A 187 -3.38 -3.55 -4.33
N VAL A 188 -4.07 -3.38 -5.46
CA VAL A 188 -4.94 -4.43 -6.05
C VAL A 188 -4.15 -5.55 -6.73
N GLU A 189 -2.98 -5.28 -7.28
CA GLU A 189 -2.02 -6.29 -7.79
C GLU A 189 -1.02 -6.74 -6.71
N GLY A 190 -1.04 -6.11 -5.54
CA GLY A 190 -0.19 -6.45 -4.40
C GLY A 190 -0.41 -7.88 -3.90
N SER A 191 0.68 -8.51 -3.47
CA SER A 191 0.69 -9.83 -2.83
C SER A 191 -0.25 -9.88 -1.62
N ASP A 192 -0.26 -8.81 -0.83
CA ASP A 192 -0.83 -8.79 0.51
C ASP A 192 -2.36 -8.82 0.43
N PHE A 193 -2.96 -7.86 -0.28
CA PHE A 193 -4.41 -7.75 -0.41
C PHE A 193 -5.04 -9.03 -0.99
N ARG A 194 -4.41 -9.60 -2.04
CA ARG A 194 -4.84 -10.86 -2.67
C ARG A 194 -4.65 -12.08 -1.77
N SER A 195 -3.54 -12.19 -1.03
CA SER A 195 -3.26 -13.34 -0.16
C SER A 195 -4.10 -13.32 1.12
N VAL A 196 -4.37 -12.13 1.68
CA VAL A 196 -5.29 -11.95 2.81
C VAL A 196 -6.71 -12.36 2.40
N TYR A 197 -7.21 -11.92 1.24
CA TYR A 197 -8.49 -12.39 0.72
C TYR A 197 -8.53 -13.91 0.53
N ALA A 198 -7.51 -14.49 -0.12
CA ALA A 198 -7.46 -15.92 -0.37
C ALA A 198 -7.46 -16.73 0.94
N ALA A 199 -6.71 -16.29 1.95
CA ALA A 199 -6.68 -16.94 3.27
C ALA A 199 -8.00 -16.80 4.02
N LEU A 200 -8.62 -15.61 4.04
CA LEU A 200 -9.94 -15.39 4.64
C LEU A 200 -11.02 -16.30 4.04
N ARG A 201 -10.95 -16.55 2.72
CA ARG A 201 -11.91 -17.41 2.00
C ARG A 201 -11.62 -18.91 2.17
N ASP A 202 -10.37 -19.28 2.45
CA ASP A 202 -9.89 -20.65 2.69
C ASP A 202 -10.14 -21.13 4.13
N ARG A 203 -9.89 -20.25 5.11
CA ARG A 203 -9.84 -20.59 6.56
C ARG A 203 -10.90 -19.89 7.40
N GLY A 204 -11.57 -18.89 6.84
CA GLY A 204 -12.49 -18.04 7.58
C GLY A 204 -11.79 -16.95 8.40
N PHE A 205 -12.60 -16.11 9.05
CA PHE A 205 -12.15 -14.89 9.72
C PHE A 205 -11.22 -15.17 10.91
N CYS A 206 -11.63 -16.02 11.84
CA CYS A 206 -10.97 -16.17 13.14
C CYS A 206 -9.65 -16.96 13.10
N ASP A 207 -9.47 -17.84 12.12
CA ASP A 207 -8.18 -18.52 11.88
C ASP A 207 -7.18 -17.60 11.15
N CYS A 208 -7.67 -16.51 10.54
CA CYS A 208 -6.84 -15.52 9.85
C CYS A 208 -6.52 -14.28 10.68
N VAL A 209 -7.30 -13.94 11.72
CA VAL A 209 -7.10 -12.72 12.51
C VAL A 209 -6.59 -13.05 13.92
N PRO A 210 -5.46 -12.49 14.38
CA PRO A 210 -4.54 -11.56 13.71
C PRO A 210 -3.42 -12.29 12.92
N ALA A 211 -3.49 -13.63 12.81
CA ALA A 211 -2.35 -14.48 12.41
C ALA A 211 -1.92 -14.37 10.94
N VAL A 212 -2.80 -13.89 10.06
CA VAL A 212 -2.56 -13.68 8.62
C VAL A 212 -2.82 -12.23 8.21
N ALA A 213 -3.80 -11.57 8.84
CA ALA A 213 -4.07 -10.14 8.72
C ALA A 213 -4.62 -9.61 10.04
N CYS A 214 -4.31 -8.35 10.38
CA CYS A 214 -4.84 -7.69 11.57
C CYS A 214 -5.49 -6.33 11.26
N GLU A 215 -6.08 -5.67 12.26
CA GLU A 215 -6.70 -4.34 12.19
C GLU A 215 -5.80 -3.34 11.46
N LYS A 216 -4.49 -3.39 11.73
CA LYS A 216 -3.48 -2.53 11.10
C LYS A 216 -3.33 -2.78 9.60
N ASP A 217 -3.49 -4.02 9.14
CA ASP A 217 -3.39 -4.36 7.71
C ASP A 217 -4.65 -3.94 6.96
N PHE A 218 -5.84 -4.18 7.53
CA PHE A 218 -7.08 -3.66 6.96
C PHE A 218 -7.13 -2.13 6.98
N ARG A 219 -6.64 -1.48 8.06
CA ARG A 219 -6.48 -0.03 8.07
C ARG A 219 -5.47 0.46 7.03
N ARG A 220 -4.39 -0.26 6.75
CA ARG A 220 -3.51 0.10 5.60
C ARG A 220 -4.28 0.08 4.28
N PHE A 221 -5.07 -0.97 4.03
CA PHE A 221 -5.86 -1.06 2.81
C PHE A 221 -6.90 0.07 2.76
N GLU A 222 -7.65 0.28 3.86
CA GLU A 222 -8.61 1.37 4.05
C GLU A 222 -7.96 2.74 3.80
N ASP A 223 -6.81 3.02 4.44
CA ASP A 223 -6.02 4.22 4.27
C ASP A 223 -5.67 4.46 2.80
N VAL A 224 -5.34 3.43 2.03
CA VAL A 224 -5.02 3.58 0.59
C VAL A 224 -6.24 4.06 -0.20
N PHE A 225 -7.43 3.46 -0.03
CA PHE A 225 -8.63 3.87 -0.76
C PHE A 225 -9.27 5.16 -0.20
N HIS A 226 -9.17 5.41 1.10
CA HIS A 226 -9.56 6.67 1.74
C HIS A 226 -8.68 7.83 1.28
N ASN A 227 -7.35 7.66 1.31
CA ASN A 227 -6.44 8.66 0.77
C ASN A 227 -6.71 8.86 -0.73
N GLN A 228 -7.08 7.82 -1.48
CA GLN A 228 -7.46 7.98 -2.87
C GLN A 228 -8.69 8.86 -3.06
N GLN A 229 -9.77 8.65 -2.29
CA GLN A 229 -10.92 9.57 -2.32
C GLN A 229 -10.53 10.97 -1.85
N ALA A 230 -9.90 11.13 -0.69
CA ALA A 230 -9.58 12.44 -0.13
C ALA A 230 -8.66 13.26 -1.06
N LEU A 231 -7.71 12.60 -1.72
CA LEU A 231 -6.88 13.19 -2.76
C LEU A 231 -7.67 13.52 -4.03
N TYR A 232 -8.56 12.63 -4.50
CA TYR A 232 -9.43 12.91 -5.65
C TYR A 232 -10.34 14.13 -5.37
N ASP A 233 -11.01 14.16 -4.22
CA ASP A 233 -11.97 15.19 -3.81
C ASP A 233 -11.33 16.56 -3.63
N SER A 234 -10.09 16.59 -3.13
CA SER A 234 -9.37 17.84 -2.94
C SER A 234 -8.94 18.49 -4.25
N TYR A 235 -8.85 17.73 -5.35
CA TYR A 235 -7.96 18.08 -6.47
C TYR A 235 -8.39 17.71 -7.89
N ILE A 236 -9.30 16.75 -8.05
CA ILE A 236 -9.88 16.32 -9.33
C ILE A 236 -11.37 16.61 -9.32
N GLY A 237 -12.04 16.41 -8.17
CA GLY A 237 -13.44 16.73 -7.96
C GLY A 237 -13.78 18.19 -8.32
N GLY A 238 -14.78 18.37 -9.17
CA GLY A 238 -15.25 19.68 -9.63
C GLY A 238 -14.34 20.38 -10.65
N THR A 239 -13.23 19.77 -11.07
CA THR A 239 -12.34 20.35 -12.09
C THR A 239 -12.88 20.15 -13.51
N ASP A 240 -12.40 20.96 -14.45
CA ASP A 240 -12.63 20.75 -15.90
C ASP A 240 -12.15 19.36 -16.37
N LEU A 241 -11.20 18.76 -15.65
CA LEU A 241 -10.64 17.44 -15.96
C LEU A 241 -11.66 16.32 -15.70
N GLU A 242 -12.36 16.35 -14.55
CA GLU A 242 -13.44 15.42 -14.22
C GLU A 242 -14.61 15.56 -15.19
N GLN A 243 -14.98 16.80 -15.54
CA GLN A 243 -16.06 17.07 -16.50
C GLN A 243 -15.75 16.57 -17.92
N ALA A 244 -14.47 16.49 -18.29
CA ALA A 244 -14.00 16.02 -19.59
C ALA A 244 -13.73 14.50 -19.66
N ASP A 245 -13.82 13.76 -18.55
CA ASP A 245 -13.60 12.31 -18.54
C ASP A 245 -14.43 11.56 -17.49
N GLU A 246 -15.52 10.94 -17.94
CA GLU A 246 -16.38 10.07 -17.14
C GLU A 246 -15.61 8.95 -16.40
N LYS A 247 -14.45 8.53 -16.92
CA LYS A 247 -13.59 7.50 -16.33
C LYS A 247 -13.01 7.90 -14.98
N LEU A 248 -12.88 9.19 -14.72
CA LEU A 248 -12.46 9.72 -13.41
C LEU A 248 -13.57 9.52 -12.37
N ALA A 249 -14.84 9.75 -12.74
CA ALA A 249 -15.98 9.43 -11.88
C ALA A 249 -16.09 7.92 -11.59
N PHE A 250 -15.78 7.06 -12.56
CA PHE A 250 -15.66 5.62 -12.32
C PHE A 250 -14.52 5.29 -11.34
N LEU A 251 -13.32 5.86 -11.50
CA LEU A 251 -12.19 5.63 -10.57
C LEU A 251 -12.58 6.04 -9.13
N ARG A 252 -13.18 7.23 -8.97
CA ARG A 252 -13.74 7.73 -7.71
C ARG A 252 -14.77 6.76 -7.13
N GLY A 253 -15.69 6.24 -7.94
CA GLY A 253 -16.72 5.29 -7.54
C GLY A 253 -16.15 4.00 -6.97
N HIS A 254 -15.13 3.42 -7.63
CA HIS A 254 -14.49 2.19 -7.16
C HIS A 254 -13.67 2.41 -5.89
N ALA A 255 -12.90 3.51 -5.79
CA ALA A 255 -12.22 3.86 -4.54
C ALA A 255 -13.22 4.04 -3.39
N THR A 256 -14.38 4.66 -3.66
CA THR A 256 -15.45 4.90 -2.67
C THR A 256 -16.08 3.62 -2.15
N ILE A 257 -16.46 2.68 -3.02
CA ILE A 257 -17.07 1.43 -2.56
C ILE A 257 -16.05 0.53 -1.85
N VAL A 258 -14.82 0.43 -2.36
CA VAL A 258 -13.77 -0.39 -1.73
C VAL A 258 -13.37 0.19 -0.36
N TYR A 259 -13.27 1.53 -0.22
CA TYR A 259 -13.08 2.17 1.08
C TYR A 259 -14.19 1.82 2.09
N HIS A 260 -15.46 2.06 1.77
CA HIS A 260 -16.55 1.83 2.74
C HIS A 260 -16.75 0.36 3.11
N LEU A 261 -16.39 -0.59 2.22
CA LEU A 261 -16.34 -2.00 2.56
C LEU A 261 -15.15 -2.30 3.49
N LEU A 262 -13.98 -1.68 3.27
CA LEU A 262 -12.83 -1.78 4.16
C LEU A 262 -13.06 -1.13 5.53
N GLU A 263 -13.77 0.00 5.64
CA GLU A 263 -14.18 0.57 6.94
C GLU A 263 -14.96 -0.45 7.79
N VAL A 264 -15.86 -1.21 7.16
CA VAL A 264 -16.63 -2.28 7.83
C VAL A 264 -15.70 -3.41 8.27
N ILE A 265 -14.71 -3.79 7.45
CA ILE A 265 -13.74 -4.83 7.80
C ILE A 265 -12.82 -4.37 8.94
N THR A 266 -12.21 -3.18 8.86
CA THR A 266 -11.35 -2.62 9.89
C THR A 266 -12.10 -2.46 11.20
N GLY A 267 -13.34 -1.94 11.16
CA GLY A 267 -14.17 -1.77 12.34
C GLY A 267 -14.48 -3.09 13.06
N LEU A 268 -14.94 -4.10 12.32
CA LEU A 268 -15.24 -5.42 12.88
C LEU A 268 -13.96 -6.16 13.32
N THR A 269 -12.85 -6.01 12.60
CA THR A 269 -11.54 -6.56 12.97
C THR A 269 -10.99 -5.93 14.25
N HIS A 270 -11.06 -4.60 14.38
CA HIS A 270 -10.71 -3.88 15.61
C HIS A 270 -11.48 -4.44 16.80
N HIS A 271 -12.79 -4.64 16.66
CA HIS A 271 -13.61 -5.21 17.73
C HIS A 271 -13.20 -6.62 18.11
N TYR A 272 -12.98 -7.48 17.11
CA TYR A 272 -12.53 -8.85 17.36
C TYR A 272 -11.21 -8.85 18.13
N GLU A 273 -10.17 -8.16 17.63
CA GLU A 273 -8.85 -8.11 18.28
C GLU A 273 -8.85 -7.43 19.65
N ARG A 274 -9.58 -6.31 19.79
CA ARG A 274 -9.50 -5.47 20.99
C ARG A 274 -10.44 -5.92 22.10
N HIS A 275 -11.51 -6.66 21.76
CA HIS A 275 -12.60 -6.99 22.69
C HIS A 275 -13.03 -8.46 22.70
N MET A 276 -12.79 -9.26 21.65
CA MET A 276 -13.17 -10.69 21.62
C MET A 276 -11.98 -11.65 21.81
N ILE A 277 -10.81 -11.35 21.22
CA ILE A 277 -9.59 -12.12 21.43
C ILE A 277 -9.11 -11.93 22.87
N GLY A 278 -8.92 -13.03 23.59
CA GLY A 278 -8.57 -12.99 25.02
C GLY A 278 -9.67 -12.41 25.92
N ALA A 279 -10.91 -12.29 25.43
CA ALA A 279 -12.05 -11.87 26.22
C ALA A 279 -12.25 -12.77 27.44
N ASP A 280 -12.60 -12.17 28.57
CA ASP A 280 -13.03 -12.88 29.77
C ASP A 280 -14.42 -13.51 29.61
N ASP A 281 -14.75 -14.42 30.51
CA ASP A 281 -15.98 -15.20 30.42
C ASP A 281 -17.26 -14.36 30.65
N SER A 282 -17.16 -13.17 31.26
CA SER A 282 -18.30 -12.25 31.39
C SER A 282 -18.65 -11.60 30.05
N TYR A 283 -17.63 -11.21 29.28
CA TYR A 283 -17.83 -10.69 27.92
C TYR A 283 -18.37 -11.79 27.00
N ARG A 284 -17.82 -13.01 27.07
CA ARG A 284 -18.28 -14.16 26.27
C ARG A 284 -19.73 -14.54 26.57
N ALA A 285 -20.14 -14.51 27.83
CA ALA A 285 -21.52 -14.79 28.23
C ALA A 285 -22.52 -13.74 27.73
N ALA A 286 -22.11 -12.46 27.66
CA ALA A 286 -22.97 -11.36 27.20
C ALA A 286 -23.05 -11.20 25.67
N PHE A 287 -22.01 -11.62 24.94
CA PHE A 287 -21.82 -11.25 23.52
C PHE A 287 -21.47 -12.44 22.58
N GLY A 288 -21.60 -13.69 23.04
CA GLY A 288 -21.16 -14.88 22.31
C GLY A 288 -21.73 -15.04 20.89
N ASP A 289 -23.03 -14.79 20.71
CA ASP A 289 -23.75 -15.01 19.43
C ASP A 289 -23.31 -14.06 18.29
N MET A 290 -22.49 -13.04 18.57
CA MET A 290 -22.06 -12.04 17.58
C MET A 290 -21.03 -12.55 16.57
N HIS A 291 -20.40 -13.70 16.84
CA HIS A 291 -19.29 -14.24 16.08
C HIS A 291 -19.62 -14.47 14.59
N ASP A 292 -20.68 -15.23 14.31
CA ASP A 292 -20.95 -15.74 12.96
C ASP A 292 -21.45 -14.64 12.01
N ASP A 293 -22.30 -13.72 12.50
CA ASP A 293 -22.75 -12.58 11.72
C ASP A 293 -21.60 -11.62 11.39
N MET A 294 -20.67 -11.41 12.33
CA MET A 294 -19.47 -10.60 12.09
C MET A 294 -18.55 -11.27 11.05
N ALA A 295 -18.23 -12.56 11.23
CA ALA A 295 -17.38 -13.30 10.30
C ALA A 295 -17.98 -13.35 8.89
N TRP A 296 -19.30 -13.52 8.77
CA TRP A 296 -19.99 -13.48 7.47
C TRP A 296 -19.96 -12.09 6.83
N ILE A 297 -20.19 -11.01 7.58
CA ILE A 297 -20.10 -9.63 7.06
C ILE A 297 -18.68 -9.33 6.56
N VAL A 298 -17.63 -9.74 7.30
CA VAL A 298 -16.24 -9.50 6.88
C VAL A 298 -15.89 -10.30 5.64
N VAL A 299 -16.00 -11.64 5.67
CA VAL A 299 -15.46 -12.50 4.61
C VAL A 299 -16.39 -12.53 3.39
N SER A 300 -17.63 -12.95 3.59
CA SER A 300 -18.59 -13.30 2.52
C SER A 300 -19.41 -12.13 2.00
N TYR A 301 -19.14 -10.91 2.48
CA TYR A 301 -19.72 -9.69 1.95
C TYR A 301 -18.63 -8.64 1.71
N ALA A 302 -18.04 -8.09 2.77
CA ALA A 302 -17.21 -6.90 2.62
C ALA A 302 -15.92 -7.19 1.84
N MET A 303 -15.19 -8.26 2.16
CA MET A 303 -13.93 -8.58 1.48
C MET A 303 -14.17 -9.13 0.06
N GLU A 304 -15.18 -9.99 -0.12
CA GLU A 304 -15.60 -10.52 -1.43
C GLU A 304 -15.93 -9.37 -2.41
N PHE A 305 -16.80 -8.43 -2.02
CA PHE A 305 -17.16 -7.29 -2.88
C PHE A 305 -16.04 -6.26 -3.02
N ALA A 306 -15.24 -6.00 -1.96
CA ALA A 306 -14.07 -5.13 -2.08
C ALA A 306 -13.10 -5.66 -3.14
N MET A 307 -12.84 -6.97 -3.15
CA MET A 307 -12.00 -7.63 -4.16
C MET A 307 -12.61 -7.61 -5.56
N LEU A 308 -13.93 -7.80 -5.69
CA LEU A 308 -14.61 -7.75 -6.99
C LEU A 308 -14.52 -6.36 -7.63
N TYR A 309 -14.85 -5.28 -6.89
CA TYR A 309 -14.78 -3.91 -7.41
C TYR A 309 -13.34 -3.42 -7.60
N ALA A 310 -12.42 -3.81 -6.72
CA ALA A 310 -10.99 -3.59 -6.91
C ALA A 310 -10.50 -4.21 -8.24
N THR A 311 -10.84 -5.47 -8.48
CA THR A 311 -10.39 -6.20 -9.68
C THR A 311 -11.03 -5.63 -10.95
N SER A 312 -12.32 -5.25 -10.93
CA SER A 312 -13.00 -4.70 -12.10
C SER A 312 -12.48 -3.33 -12.57
N ALA A 313 -11.78 -2.60 -11.70
CA ALA A 313 -11.19 -1.30 -12.00
C ALA A 313 -9.74 -1.37 -12.53
N GLN A 314 -9.12 -2.55 -12.65
CA GLN A 314 -7.72 -2.66 -13.07
C GLN A 314 -7.46 -2.08 -14.48
N ASP A 315 -8.24 -2.48 -15.49
CA ASP A 315 -8.04 -1.99 -16.86
C ASP A 315 -8.37 -0.50 -16.99
N LEU A 316 -9.35 0.00 -16.22
CA LEU A 316 -9.67 1.42 -16.10
C LEU A 316 -8.46 2.22 -15.58
N CYS A 317 -7.79 1.73 -14.51
CA CYS A 317 -6.60 2.39 -13.97
C CYS A 317 -5.44 2.36 -14.98
N ARG A 318 -5.24 1.25 -15.70
CA ARG A 318 -4.21 1.11 -16.75
C ARG A 318 -4.46 2.07 -17.92
N GLU A 319 -5.72 2.28 -18.30
CA GLU A 319 -6.09 3.29 -19.31
C GLU A 319 -5.89 4.72 -18.80
N LEU A 320 -6.31 5.04 -17.58
CA LEU A 320 -6.13 6.37 -16.99
C LEU A 320 -4.65 6.75 -16.84
N ILE A 321 -3.78 5.78 -16.49
CA ILE A 321 -2.32 5.97 -16.53
C ILE A 321 -1.89 6.32 -17.96
N ARG A 322 -2.17 5.46 -18.96
CA ARG A 322 -1.81 5.72 -20.37
C ARG A 322 -2.31 7.08 -20.90
N LYS A 323 -3.48 7.53 -20.46
CA LYS A 323 -4.11 8.80 -20.89
C LYS A 323 -3.49 10.04 -20.24
N TYR A 324 -3.16 9.97 -18.95
CA TYR A 324 -2.73 11.14 -18.16
C TYR A 324 -1.22 11.16 -17.83
N THR A 325 -0.49 10.08 -18.11
CA THR A 325 0.98 10.04 -18.07
C THR A 325 1.57 11.10 -19.02
N GLN A 326 2.37 12.00 -18.47
CA GLN A 326 3.26 12.82 -19.27
C GLN A 326 4.42 11.96 -19.77
N THR A 327 4.55 11.82 -21.09
CA THR A 327 5.72 11.13 -21.68
C THR A 327 6.94 12.04 -21.73
N GLY A 328 8.11 11.42 -21.80
CA GLY A 328 9.41 12.08 -21.92
C GLY A 328 10.41 11.20 -22.65
N THR A 329 11.66 11.65 -22.66
CA THR A 329 12.81 10.90 -23.20
C THR A 329 14.05 11.32 -22.44
N VAL A 330 14.89 10.35 -22.06
CA VAL A 330 16.15 10.57 -21.35
C VAL A 330 17.22 9.63 -21.91
N VAL A 331 18.44 10.14 -22.06
CA VAL A 331 19.61 9.32 -22.39
C VAL A 331 20.37 9.06 -21.09
N LEU A 332 20.58 7.79 -20.75
CA LEU A 332 21.26 7.35 -19.53
C LEU A 332 22.49 6.50 -19.91
N PRO A 333 23.58 6.53 -19.13
CA PRO A 333 24.73 5.66 -19.35
C PRO A 333 24.34 4.20 -19.09
N ALA A 334 24.92 3.25 -19.83
CA ALA A 334 24.83 1.83 -19.49
C ALA A 334 25.56 1.51 -18.16
N PRO A 335 25.17 0.45 -17.43
CA PRO A 335 25.83 0.05 -16.19
C PRO A 335 27.34 -0.17 -16.37
N ALA A 336 28.13 0.41 -15.46
CA ALA A 336 29.59 0.41 -15.57
C ALA A 336 30.19 -1.00 -15.44
N TYR A 337 29.59 -1.86 -14.61
CA TYR A 337 29.99 -3.25 -14.43
C TYR A 337 29.22 -4.14 -15.40
N ARG A 338 29.88 -4.68 -16.43
CA ARG A 338 29.34 -5.69 -17.35
C ARG A 338 28.02 -5.34 -18.09
N GLY A 339 27.55 -4.10 -18.02
CA GLY A 339 26.34 -3.61 -18.71
C GLY A 339 25.04 -4.17 -18.14
N PHE A 340 23.98 -4.25 -18.96
CA PHE A 340 22.66 -4.72 -18.51
C PHE A 340 22.62 -6.24 -18.29
N HIS A 341 23.22 -6.71 -17.19
CA HIS A 341 22.98 -8.06 -16.68
C HIS A 341 21.74 -8.09 -15.76
N VAL A 342 21.56 -9.20 -15.03
CA VAL A 342 20.34 -9.48 -14.24
C VAL A 342 19.97 -8.35 -13.28
N ARG A 343 20.91 -7.79 -12.51
CA ARG A 343 20.61 -6.83 -11.44
C ARG A 343 20.10 -5.48 -11.98
N PRO A 344 20.81 -4.75 -12.86
CA PRO A 344 20.27 -3.54 -13.49
C PRO A 344 18.94 -3.78 -14.21
N SER A 345 18.85 -4.85 -15.00
CA SER A 345 17.65 -5.16 -15.81
C SER A 345 16.42 -5.47 -14.95
N THR A 346 16.58 -6.16 -13.81
CA THR A 346 15.48 -6.40 -12.88
C THR A 346 15.05 -5.12 -12.16
N LEU A 347 15.98 -4.25 -11.77
CA LEU A 347 15.63 -2.98 -11.11
C LEU A 347 14.89 -2.03 -12.06
N ILE A 348 15.36 -1.90 -13.31
CA ILE A 348 14.69 -1.14 -14.38
C ILE A 348 13.26 -1.66 -14.58
N ALA A 349 13.09 -2.96 -14.80
CA ALA A 349 11.78 -3.56 -15.00
C ALA A 349 10.84 -3.39 -13.80
N ARG A 350 11.37 -3.38 -12.57
CA ARG A 350 10.56 -3.10 -11.36
C ARG A 350 10.08 -1.64 -11.31
N ILE A 351 10.88 -0.66 -11.72
CA ILE A 351 10.45 0.75 -11.82
C ILE A 351 9.31 0.86 -12.85
N VAL A 352 9.52 0.33 -14.06
CA VAL A 352 8.53 0.41 -15.15
C VAL A 352 7.20 -0.24 -14.75
N ARG A 353 7.25 -1.43 -14.11
CA ARG A 353 6.06 -2.13 -13.61
C ARG A 353 5.38 -1.40 -12.45
N HIS A 354 6.13 -0.77 -11.54
CA HIS A 354 5.55 -0.03 -10.40
C HIS A 354 4.63 1.11 -10.88
N TYR A 355 5.00 1.80 -11.95
CA TYR A 355 4.18 2.89 -12.51
C TYR A 355 3.03 2.42 -13.40
N GLY A 356 3.03 1.16 -13.85
CA GLY A 356 2.02 0.59 -14.75
C GLY A 356 2.05 1.14 -16.17
N SER A 357 3.13 1.83 -16.54
CA SER A 357 3.26 2.66 -17.74
C SER A 357 4.20 2.03 -18.78
N GLU A 358 3.94 2.26 -20.06
CA GLU A 358 4.83 1.84 -21.14
C GLU A 358 6.14 2.65 -21.14
N VAL A 359 7.27 1.93 -21.06
CA VAL A 359 8.63 2.48 -21.19
C VAL A 359 9.43 1.55 -22.10
N THR A 360 10.13 2.13 -23.07
CA THR A 360 11.00 1.40 -24.00
C THR A 360 12.45 1.87 -23.87
N LEU A 361 13.39 0.96 -24.13
CA LEU A 361 14.83 1.24 -24.20
C LEU A 361 15.29 1.08 -25.65
N GLU A 362 16.12 2.01 -26.13
CA GLU A 362 16.68 2.04 -27.48
C GLU A 362 18.23 2.04 -27.49
N LEU A 363 18.83 1.23 -28.36
CA LEU A 363 20.28 1.25 -28.67
C LEU A 363 20.54 0.86 -30.14
N GLU A 364 21.43 1.57 -30.82
CA GLU A 364 21.75 1.41 -32.26
C GLU A 364 20.50 1.36 -33.19
N GLY A 365 19.37 1.97 -32.76
CA GLY A 365 18.10 2.02 -33.50
C GLY A 365 17.14 0.85 -33.26
N GLU A 366 17.51 -0.14 -32.45
CA GLU A 366 16.61 -1.20 -32.00
C GLU A 366 15.95 -0.83 -30.66
N ARG A 367 14.65 -1.13 -30.51
CA ARG A 367 13.86 -0.89 -29.29
C ARG A 367 13.40 -2.18 -28.63
N CYS A 368 13.34 -2.20 -27.30
CA CYS A 368 12.74 -3.28 -26.52
C CYS A 368 11.87 -2.77 -25.37
N ASP A 369 11.07 -3.66 -24.77
CA ASP A 369 10.27 -3.33 -23.59
C ASP A 369 11.15 -3.25 -22.33
N ALA A 370 11.16 -2.08 -21.67
CA ALA A 370 11.89 -1.89 -20.42
C ALA A 370 11.17 -2.52 -19.21
N SER A 371 9.93 -3.01 -19.37
CA SER A 371 9.25 -3.86 -18.37
C SER A 371 9.73 -5.32 -18.38
N ALA A 372 10.50 -5.75 -19.38
CA ALA A 372 10.89 -7.14 -19.61
C ALA A 372 12.42 -7.36 -19.41
N PRO A 373 12.89 -7.87 -18.25
CA PRO A 373 14.33 -8.02 -17.95
C PRO A 373 15.12 -8.79 -19.01
N LEU A 374 14.50 -9.82 -19.61
CA LEU A 374 15.14 -10.66 -20.64
C LEU A 374 15.40 -9.91 -21.94
N GLU A 375 14.63 -8.86 -22.27
CA GLU A 375 14.90 -8.05 -23.46
C GLU A 375 16.03 -7.05 -23.21
N ILE A 376 16.04 -6.39 -22.04
CA ILE A 376 17.13 -5.50 -21.62
C ILE A 376 18.47 -6.28 -21.60
N ILE A 377 18.47 -7.53 -21.13
CA ILE A 377 19.65 -8.42 -21.13
C ILE A 377 20.12 -8.73 -22.56
N ARG A 378 19.22 -8.88 -23.55
CA ARG A 378 19.61 -9.04 -24.97
C ARG A 378 20.31 -7.80 -25.52
N VAL A 379 19.88 -6.60 -25.12
CA VAL A 379 20.58 -5.36 -25.51
C VAL A 379 22.02 -5.33 -24.96
N ASN A 380 22.31 -6.06 -23.88
CA ASN A 380 23.69 -6.20 -23.40
C ASN A 380 24.61 -6.97 -24.39
N GLU A 381 24.08 -7.84 -25.25
CA GLU A 381 24.86 -8.46 -26.33
C GLU A 381 25.31 -7.41 -27.35
N ARG A 382 24.45 -6.44 -27.65
CA ARG A 382 24.74 -5.26 -28.50
C ARG A 382 25.80 -4.38 -27.86
N ILE A 383 25.67 -4.07 -26.56
CA ILE A 383 26.69 -3.35 -25.76
C ILE A 383 28.04 -4.06 -25.84
N ASN A 384 28.07 -5.38 -25.63
CA ASN A 384 29.29 -6.18 -25.71
C ASN A 384 29.84 -6.28 -27.15
N ALA A 385 29.02 -6.12 -28.19
CA ALA A 385 29.47 -5.95 -29.57
C ALA A 385 30.01 -4.53 -29.87
N ILE A 386 29.47 -3.47 -29.25
CA ILE A 386 30.01 -2.10 -29.34
C ILE A 386 31.39 -2.05 -28.63
N LYS A 387 31.46 -2.54 -27.40
CA LYS A 387 32.71 -2.69 -26.61
C LYS A 387 33.79 -3.40 -27.42
N ARG A 388 33.51 -4.60 -27.96
CA ARG A 388 34.47 -5.37 -28.77
C ARG A 388 34.88 -4.65 -30.08
N ARG A 389 33.94 -3.96 -30.76
CA ARG A 389 34.27 -3.11 -31.93
C ARG A 389 35.20 -1.95 -31.56
N ALA A 390 35.04 -1.36 -30.37
CA ALA A 390 35.88 -0.26 -29.90
C ALA A 390 37.29 -0.72 -29.52
N ILE A 391 37.42 -1.79 -28.72
CA ILE A 391 38.74 -2.31 -28.33
C ILE A 391 39.50 -2.86 -29.55
N GLY A 392 38.81 -3.50 -30.51
CA GLY A 392 39.43 -4.02 -31.73
C GLY A 392 40.10 -2.94 -32.58
N ARG A 393 39.52 -1.73 -32.67
CA ARG A 393 40.17 -0.58 -33.31
C ARG A 393 41.37 -0.09 -32.51
N ALA A 394 41.22 0.06 -31.20
CA ALA A 394 42.32 0.51 -30.33
C ALA A 394 43.51 -0.46 -30.32
N LEU A 395 43.29 -1.77 -30.51
CA LEU A 395 44.35 -2.75 -30.69
C LEU A 395 45.08 -2.56 -32.03
N VAL A 396 44.35 -2.40 -33.15
CA VAL A 396 44.93 -2.15 -34.48
C VAL A 396 45.73 -0.83 -34.50
N GLU A 397 45.27 0.20 -33.80
CA GLU A 397 45.99 1.47 -33.60
C GLU A 397 47.30 1.32 -32.80
N MET A 398 47.49 0.21 -32.07
CA MET A 398 48.65 -0.05 -31.19
C MET A 398 49.59 -1.15 -31.70
N THR A 399 49.25 -1.85 -32.79
CA THR A 399 50.06 -2.94 -33.35
C THR A 399 50.59 -2.62 -34.74
N ASP A 400 51.91 -2.73 -34.91
CA ASP A 400 52.61 -2.49 -36.17
C ASP A 400 52.19 -3.52 -37.26
N PRO A 401 51.76 -3.09 -38.47
CA PRO A 401 51.41 -3.98 -39.56
C PRO A 401 52.60 -4.77 -40.15
N ASP A 402 53.85 -4.30 -40.02
CA ASP A 402 55.02 -4.94 -40.65
C ASP A 402 55.58 -6.14 -39.86
N GLY A 403 54.83 -6.63 -38.87
CA GLY A 403 55.02 -7.93 -38.24
C GLY A 403 56.07 -7.95 -37.14
N HIS A 404 55.64 -7.69 -35.90
CA HIS A 404 56.49 -7.77 -34.71
C HIS A 404 57.14 -9.16 -34.58
N LYS A 405 58.46 -9.21 -34.36
CA LYS A 405 59.25 -10.44 -34.17
C LYS A 405 59.87 -10.42 -32.77
N GLY A 406 59.33 -11.21 -31.85
CA GLY A 406 59.78 -11.22 -30.46
C GLY A 406 58.76 -11.84 -29.51
N ASP A 407 58.75 -11.32 -28.28
CA ASP A 407 57.89 -11.74 -27.19
C ASP A 407 56.46 -11.16 -27.34
N PHE A 408 55.53 -12.01 -27.80
CA PHE A 408 54.13 -11.64 -27.97
C PHE A 408 53.40 -11.43 -26.63
N PRO A 409 53.51 -12.32 -25.61
CA PRO A 409 52.98 -12.06 -24.26
C PRO A 409 53.45 -10.73 -23.67
N GLY A 410 54.76 -10.43 -23.70
CA GLY A 410 55.32 -9.18 -23.16
C GLY A 410 54.85 -7.94 -23.92
N ALA A 411 54.84 -8.00 -25.27
CA ALA A 411 54.28 -6.91 -26.09
C ALA A 411 52.78 -6.70 -25.83
N PHE A 412 52.01 -7.78 -25.63
CA PHE A 412 50.61 -7.70 -25.26
C PHE A 412 50.39 -7.12 -23.85
N GLN A 413 51.27 -7.43 -22.90
CA GLN A 413 51.21 -6.88 -21.54
C GLN A 413 51.37 -5.36 -21.53
N GLU A 414 52.28 -4.79 -22.32
CA GLU A 414 52.40 -3.33 -22.47
C GLU A 414 51.18 -2.72 -23.18
N ILE A 415 50.60 -3.39 -24.18
CA ILE A 415 49.33 -2.95 -24.81
C ILE A 415 48.18 -2.95 -23.78
N LEU A 416 48.06 -3.99 -22.96
CA LEU A 416 47.07 -4.09 -21.89
C LEU A 416 47.22 -2.96 -20.87
N MET A 417 48.46 -2.66 -20.46
CA MET A 417 48.78 -1.56 -19.56
C MET A 417 48.55 -0.18 -20.20
N ALA A 418 48.79 -0.02 -21.50
CA ALA A 418 48.45 1.19 -22.23
C ALA A 418 46.92 1.41 -22.30
N LEU A 419 46.14 0.37 -22.59
CA LEU A 419 44.68 0.41 -22.58
C LEU A 419 44.10 0.69 -21.18
N LEU A 420 44.70 0.14 -20.13
CA LEU A 420 44.35 0.43 -18.73
C LEU A 420 44.65 1.89 -18.37
N ARG A 421 45.85 2.39 -18.70
CA ARG A 421 46.23 3.81 -18.51
C ARG A 421 45.31 4.78 -19.28
N GLN A 422 44.86 4.38 -20.48
CA GLN A 422 43.86 5.11 -21.28
C GLN A 422 42.42 4.93 -20.77
N LYS A 423 42.19 4.21 -19.66
CA LYS A 423 40.88 3.86 -19.10
C LYS A 423 39.93 3.15 -20.08
N LYS A 424 40.47 2.43 -21.08
CA LYS A 424 39.71 1.62 -22.05
C LYS A 424 39.36 0.22 -21.53
N LEU A 425 40.02 -0.23 -20.46
CA LEU A 425 39.78 -1.52 -19.80
C LEU A 425 39.58 -1.38 -18.28
N VAL A 426 38.94 -2.38 -17.69
CA VAL A 426 38.97 -2.75 -16.27
C VAL A 426 39.59 -4.14 -16.16
N ILE A 427 40.38 -4.35 -15.11
CA ILE A 427 40.85 -5.68 -14.70
C ILE A 427 40.13 -6.03 -13.39
N TYR A 428 39.56 -7.23 -13.31
CA TYR A 428 38.89 -7.78 -12.12
C TYR A 428 39.72 -8.87 -11.43
N SER A 429 40.52 -9.65 -12.17
CA SER A 429 41.41 -10.64 -11.57
C SER A 429 42.72 -10.01 -11.11
N GLN A 430 43.22 -10.39 -9.93
CA GLN A 430 44.56 -10.00 -9.48
C GLN A 430 45.67 -10.83 -10.14
N GLU A 431 45.33 -12.02 -10.62
CA GLU A 431 46.22 -12.94 -11.33
C GLU A 431 45.72 -13.11 -12.77
N MET A 432 46.58 -12.84 -13.76
CA MET A 432 46.27 -13.02 -15.19
C MET A 432 47.47 -13.72 -15.85
N ASN A 433 47.37 -15.04 -16.04
CA ASN A 433 48.41 -15.80 -16.73
C ASN A 433 48.34 -15.55 -18.24
N LEU A 434 49.15 -14.61 -18.72
CA LEU A 434 49.35 -14.41 -20.16
C LEU A 434 50.14 -15.57 -20.79
N GLU A 435 50.90 -16.32 -19.99
CA GLU A 435 51.69 -17.49 -20.43
C GLU A 435 50.82 -18.67 -20.91
N ASP A 436 49.62 -18.83 -20.37
CA ASP A 436 48.66 -19.86 -20.81
C ASP A 436 48.10 -19.56 -22.21
N ILE A 437 48.18 -18.31 -22.67
CA ILE A 437 47.73 -17.87 -24.00
C ILE A 437 48.86 -18.11 -25.02
N GLN A 438 48.97 -19.36 -25.47
CA GLN A 438 49.92 -19.78 -26.50
C GLN A 438 49.75 -19.00 -27.81
N VAL A 439 50.85 -18.68 -28.50
CA VAL A 439 50.87 -18.02 -29.84
C VAL A 439 50.60 -19.06 -30.92
N ALA A 440 49.82 -18.73 -31.95
CA ALA A 440 49.56 -19.64 -33.07
C ALA A 440 50.57 -19.47 -34.22
N ASP A 441 50.79 -20.54 -34.99
CA ASP A 441 51.74 -20.54 -36.11
C ASP A 441 51.40 -19.47 -37.17
N GLY A 442 52.30 -18.50 -37.35
CA GLY A 442 52.15 -17.40 -38.32
C GLY A 442 51.22 -16.26 -37.87
N GLU A 443 50.74 -16.27 -36.63
CA GLU A 443 49.87 -15.23 -36.08
C GLU A 443 50.59 -13.88 -35.94
N THR A 444 49.90 -12.77 -36.27
CA THR A 444 50.42 -11.42 -36.01
C THR A 444 50.12 -10.96 -34.58
N LEU A 445 50.91 -10.01 -34.04
CA LEU A 445 50.66 -9.44 -32.71
C LEU A 445 49.24 -8.85 -32.57
N GLY A 446 48.68 -8.29 -33.65
CA GLY A 446 47.31 -7.79 -33.69
C GLY A 446 46.23 -8.88 -33.73
N GLU A 447 46.54 -10.10 -34.16
CA GLU A 447 45.66 -11.27 -34.05
C GLU A 447 45.74 -11.87 -32.64
N TYR A 448 46.96 -12.10 -32.16
CA TYR A 448 47.24 -12.55 -30.80
C TYR A 448 46.55 -11.69 -29.75
N ALA A 449 46.74 -10.36 -29.80
CA ALA A 449 46.13 -9.43 -28.84
C ALA A 449 44.60 -9.41 -28.91
N ARG A 450 44.00 -9.59 -30.10
CA ARG A 450 42.54 -9.71 -30.25
C ARG A 450 42.02 -11.01 -29.64
N ARG A 451 42.72 -12.12 -29.84
CA ARG A 451 42.39 -13.44 -29.26
C ARG A 451 42.56 -13.44 -27.74
N ALA A 452 43.65 -12.90 -27.23
CA ALA A 452 43.94 -12.77 -25.80
C ALA A 452 42.89 -11.91 -25.08
N VAL A 453 42.53 -10.74 -25.63
CA VAL A 453 41.42 -9.91 -25.09
C VAL A 453 40.09 -10.66 -25.13
N ALA A 454 39.78 -11.39 -26.21
CA ALA A 454 38.56 -12.19 -26.29
C ALA A 454 38.49 -13.31 -25.24
N GLN A 455 39.63 -13.96 -24.96
CA GLN A 455 39.76 -14.98 -23.92
C GLN A 455 39.59 -14.39 -22.50
N LEU A 456 40.34 -13.33 -22.16
CA LEU A 456 40.25 -12.67 -20.85
C LEU A 456 38.86 -12.08 -20.57
N LEU A 457 38.11 -11.69 -21.61
CA LEU A 457 36.70 -11.30 -21.52
C LEU A 457 35.76 -12.49 -21.25
N ALA A 458 36.01 -13.65 -21.87
CA ALA A 458 35.21 -14.86 -21.67
C ALA A 458 35.44 -15.49 -20.29
N GLU A 459 36.67 -15.43 -19.79
CA GLU A 459 37.05 -15.75 -18.40
C GLU A 459 36.50 -14.72 -17.40
N GLY A 460 36.11 -13.53 -17.88
CA GLY A 460 35.61 -12.43 -17.06
C GLY A 460 36.69 -11.73 -16.23
N ALA A 461 37.96 -11.99 -16.51
CA ALA A 461 39.13 -11.39 -15.86
C ALA A 461 39.27 -9.89 -16.16
N ILE A 462 38.74 -9.44 -17.31
CA ILE A 462 38.67 -8.02 -17.72
C ILE A 462 37.26 -7.64 -18.21
N ASP A 463 37.00 -6.34 -18.35
CA ASP A 463 35.90 -5.77 -19.13
C ASP A 463 36.35 -4.48 -19.83
N ILE A 464 35.67 -4.10 -20.91
CA ILE A 464 35.97 -2.91 -21.71
C ILE A 464 35.14 -1.74 -21.20
N ARG A 465 35.79 -0.61 -20.92
CA ARG A 465 35.10 0.66 -20.68
C ARG A 465 34.69 1.29 -21.99
N ALA A 466 33.43 1.67 -22.11
CA ALA A 466 32.90 2.44 -23.21
C ALA A 466 31.71 3.27 -22.71
N ASP A 467 31.73 4.57 -22.99
CA ASP A 467 30.66 5.50 -22.59
C ASP A 467 29.45 5.33 -23.53
N ILE A 468 28.70 4.25 -23.32
CA ILE A 468 27.54 3.88 -24.13
C ILE A 468 26.29 4.46 -23.47
N GLY A 469 25.70 5.46 -24.10
CA GLY A 469 24.35 5.93 -23.76
C GLY A 469 23.29 5.01 -24.36
N VAL A 470 22.25 4.72 -23.58
CA VAL A 470 20.97 4.16 -24.06
C VAL A 470 19.87 5.19 -23.89
N THR A 471 18.88 5.17 -24.77
CA THR A 471 17.76 6.11 -24.72
C THR A 471 16.54 5.41 -24.14
N PHE A 472 15.94 5.98 -23.09
CA PHE A 472 14.66 5.55 -22.56
C PHE A 472 13.54 6.51 -23.02
N HIS A 473 12.41 5.96 -23.46
CA HIS A 473 11.21 6.69 -23.84
C HIS A 473 10.00 6.14 -23.07
N GLY A 474 9.22 7.00 -22.40
CA GLY A 474 8.08 6.56 -21.59
C GLY A 474 7.61 7.62 -20.58
N ASP A 475 6.92 7.17 -19.53
CA ASP A 475 6.40 8.00 -18.43
C ASP A 475 7.51 8.77 -17.69
N LYS A 476 7.38 10.10 -17.58
CA LYS A 476 8.36 10.94 -16.85
C LYS A 476 8.65 10.44 -15.44
N ARG A 477 7.65 9.96 -14.68
CA ARG A 477 7.83 9.45 -13.31
C ARG A 477 8.79 8.26 -13.30
N ALA A 478 8.60 7.33 -14.24
CA ALA A 478 9.49 6.20 -14.42
C ALA A 478 10.86 6.63 -14.98
N LEU A 479 10.94 7.63 -15.86
CA LEU A 479 12.21 8.15 -16.37
C LEU A 479 13.03 8.89 -15.31
N ASP A 480 12.38 9.62 -14.40
CA ASP A 480 13.02 10.30 -13.27
C ASP A 480 13.56 9.28 -12.25
N ASP A 481 12.80 8.24 -11.93
CA ASP A 481 13.26 7.12 -11.09
C ASP A 481 14.36 6.28 -11.77
N LEU A 482 14.29 6.06 -13.08
CA LEU A 482 15.36 5.42 -13.86
C LEU A 482 16.63 6.26 -13.89
N LYS A 483 16.50 7.59 -13.91
CA LYS A 483 17.63 8.51 -13.78
C LYS A 483 18.23 8.43 -12.38
N LEU A 484 17.43 8.46 -11.31
CA LEU A 484 17.92 8.24 -9.93
C LEU A 484 18.63 6.89 -9.78
N LEU A 485 18.12 5.84 -10.43
CA LEU A 485 18.75 4.53 -10.48
C LEU A 485 20.11 4.58 -11.20
N ALA A 486 20.20 5.24 -12.36
CA ALA A 486 21.43 5.39 -13.13
C ALA A 486 22.49 6.26 -12.42
N ASP A 487 22.07 7.38 -11.81
CA ASP A 487 22.90 8.25 -10.98
C ASP A 487 23.47 7.48 -9.76
N CYS A 488 22.77 6.44 -9.30
CA CYS A 488 23.20 5.49 -8.26
C CYS A 488 23.86 4.20 -8.83
N GLY A 489 24.40 4.25 -10.05
CA GLY A 489 25.15 3.13 -10.66
C GLY A 489 24.32 1.89 -10.98
N TYR A 490 22.99 2.02 -11.12
CA TYR A 490 22.03 0.92 -11.18
C TYR A 490 22.02 0.03 -9.93
N GLY A 491 22.42 0.58 -8.77
CA GLY A 491 22.47 -0.13 -7.51
C GLY A 491 23.69 -1.05 -7.36
N GLU A 492 24.74 -0.84 -8.14
CA GLU A 492 26.00 -1.59 -8.08
C GLU A 492 27.20 -0.67 -8.38
N ASP A 493 28.39 -1.04 -7.88
CA ASP A 493 29.63 -0.31 -8.17
C ASP A 493 30.32 -0.83 -9.45
N GLN A 494 31.44 -0.20 -9.83
CA GLN A 494 32.25 -0.60 -10.99
C GLN A 494 32.87 -2.01 -10.91
N PHE A 495 32.66 -2.75 -9.82
CA PHE A 495 33.12 -4.12 -9.57
C PHE A 495 31.95 -5.09 -9.30
N GLY A 496 30.70 -4.63 -9.36
CA GLY A 496 29.51 -5.45 -9.10
C GLY A 496 29.12 -5.58 -7.63
N ASN A 497 29.72 -4.80 -6.72
CA ASN A 497 29.29 -4.76 -5.31
C ASN A 497 27.97 -4.00 -5.17
N ASN A 498 27.06 -4.51 -4.33
CA ASN A 498 25.75 -3.91 -4.12
C ASN A 498 25.84 -2.50 -3.49
N ILE A 499 25.39 -1.46 -4.20
CA ILE A 499 25.17 -0.11 -3.65
C ILE A 499 23.75 -0.03 -3.06
N PRO A 500 23.55 0.62 -1.89
CA PRO A 500 22.21 0.86 -1.35
C PRO A 500 21.43 1.86 -2.21
N LEU A 501 20.23 1.47 -2.63
CA LEU A 501 19.32 2.35 -3.39
C LEU A 501 18.83 3.53 -2.54
N PRO A 502 18.60 4.72 -3.13
CA PRO A 502 18.13 5.90 -2.43
C PRO A 502 16.72 5.70 -1.81
N PRO A 503 16.31 6.48 -0.79
CA PRO A 503 15.02 6.34 -0.11
C PRO A 503 13.79 6.39 -1.03
N GLU A 504 13.86 7.22 -2.08
CA GLU A 504 12.84 7.42 -3.10
C GLU A 504 12.52 6.09 -3.82
N LEU A 505 13.57 5.34 -4.18
CA LEU A 505 13.49 4.00 -4.77
C LEU A 505 13.27 2.89 -3.71
N GLY A 506 12.82 3.24 -2.50
CA GLY A 506 12.63 2.31 -1.38
C GLY A 506 11.63 1.18 -1.66
N TYR A 507 10.70 1.38 -2.59
CA TYR A 507 9.74 0.36 -3.05
C TYR A 507 10.42 -0.78 -3.84
N LEU A 508 11.64 -0.57 -4.38
CA LEU A 508 12.44 -1.61 -5.02
C LEU A 508 13.07 -2.61 -4.03
N ARG A 509 12.89 -2.41 -2.71
CA ARG A 509 13.42 -3.28 -1.66
C ARG A 509 12.44 -4.35 -1.16
N ARG A 510 11.18 -4.31 -1.59
CA ARG A 510 10.14 -5.32 -1.28
C ARG A 510 10.26 -6.55 -2.16
#